data_AF-A0A529VKB4-F1
#
_entry.id   AF-A0A529VKB4-F1
#
_cell.length_a   1.000
_cell.length_b   1.000
_cell.length_c   1.000
_cell.angle_alpha   90.00
_cell.angle_beta   90.00
_cell.angle_gamma   90.00
#
_symmetry.space_group_name_H-M   'P 1'
#
loop_
_entity.id
_entity.type
_entity.pdbx_description
1 polymer ?
#
loop_
_entity_poly.entity_id
_entity_poly.type
_entity_poly.pdbx_seq_one_letter_code
_entity_poly.pdbx_strand_id
1 'polypeptide(L)'
;APDGAIVLADEIHTPDSSRYWIAASYNEAFEGGVRPQSFDKDFIRSWVLARCDPYKEPIPRIPDEIVNQASEVYIQAYEAITGAKFVPDVSGDTVLERIRSNLARYF
;
A
#
# COMPACT_ATOMS: atom_id res chain seq x y z
N ALA A 1 -22.26 -15.60 -9.10
CA ALA A 1 -23.05 -14.83 -10.08
C ALA A 1 -23.96 -15.79 -10.81
N PRO A 2 -25.25 -15.51 -11.00
CA PRO A 2 -26.07 -16.31 -11.89
C PRO A 2 -25.43 -16.35 -13.28
N ASP A 3 -25.55 -17.50 -13.95
CA ASP A 3 -25.47 -17.63 -15.42
C ASP A 3 -24.13 -17.26 -16.08
N GLY A 4 -22.98 -17.55 -15.44
CA GLY A 4 -21.67 -17.36 -16.07
C GLY A 4 -21.23 -15.90 -16.22
N ALA A 5 -21.94 -14.96 -15.58
CA ALA A 5 -21.53 -13.57 -15.53
C ALA A 5 -20.18 -13.43 -14.81
N ILE A 6 -19.21 -12.79 -15.49
CA ILE A 6 -17.93 -12.43 -14.89
C ILE A 6 -18.19 -11.38 -13.81
N VAL A 7 -17.66 -11.63 -12.61
CA VAL A 7 -17.75 -10.71 -11.47
C VAL A 7 -16.35 -10.35 -11.01
N LEU A 8 -16.14 -9.06 -10.81
CA LEU A 8 -14.94 -8.57 -10.17
C LEU A 8 -14.94 -8.99 -8.69
N ALA A 9 -13.83 -9.57 -8.25
CA ALA A 9 -13.58 -9.95 -6.87
C ALA A 9 -12.25 -9.35 -6.43
N ASP A 10 -11.92 -9.56 -5.16
CA ASP A 10 -10.69 -9.06 -4.54
C ASP A 10 -10.55 -7.53 -4.64
N GLU A 11 -9.34 -7.01 -4.52
CA GLU A 11 -9.04 -5.59 -4.67
C GLU A 11 -8.78 -5.17 -6.13
N ILE A 12 -9.10 -3.90 -6.43
CA ILE A 12 -8.81 -3.26 -7.71
C ILE A 12 -8.26 -1.86 -7.47
N HIS A 13 -7.28 -1.45 -8.29
CA HIS A 13 -6.71 -0.10 -8.26
C HIS A 13 -6.08 0.30 -6.91
N THR A 14 -5.53 -0.67 -6.19
CA THR A 14 -4.74 -0.44 -4.99
C THR A 14 -3.23 -0.43 -5.33
N PRO A 15 -2.36 0.17 -4.52
CA PRO A 15 -0.91 0.06 -4.68
C PRO A 15 -0.35 -1.37 -4.54
N ASP A 16 -1.14 -2.33 -4.06
CA ASP A 16 -0.78 -3.74 -3.96
C ASP A 16 -1.16 -4.54 -5.21
N SER A 17 -2.33 -4.26 -5.78
CA SER A 17 -2.80 -4.86 -7.03
C SER A 17 -2.25 -4.19 -8.30
N SER A 18 -1.70 -2.98 -8.19
CA SER A 18 -1.36 -2.12 -9.34
C SER A 18 -0.05 -1.34 -9.15
N ARG A 19 0.64 -1.03 -10.26
CA ARG A 19 1.80 -0.13 -10.26
C ARG A 19 1.38 1.27 -10.71
N TYR A 20 1.54 2.24 -9.82
CA TYR A 20 1.25 3.64 -10.10
C TYR A 20 2.53 4.44 -10.30
N TRP A 21 2.64 5.10 -11.46
CA TRP A 21 3.74 5.99 -11.79
C TRP A 21 3.28 7.45 -11.75
N ILE A 22 4.15 8.33 -11.26
CA ILE A 22 3.91 9.77 -11.28
C ILE A 22 4.10 10.25 -12.71
N ALA A 23 2.99 10.64 -13.34
CA ALA A 23 2.94 11.00 -14.76
C ALA A 23 3.98 12.07 -15.15
N ALA A 24 4.20 13.06 -14.29
CA ALA A 24 5.18 14.13 -14.53
C ALA A 24 6.64 13.62 -14.62
N SER A 25 6.95 12.49 -13.99
CA SER A 25 8.30 11.89 -14.02
C SER A 25 8.54 10.97 -15.22
N TYR A 26 7.48 10.62 -15.96
CA TYR A 26 7.55 9.54 -16.93
C TYR A 26 8.51 9.83 -18.10
N ASN A 27 8.37 10.99 -18.75
CA ASN A 27 9.16 11.31 -19.94
C ASN A 27 10.66 11.37 -19.64
N GLU A 28 11.04 12.06 -18.56
CA GLU A 28 12.44 12.15 -18.12
C GLU A 28 13.02 10.76 -17.79
N ALA A 29 12.26 9.94 -17.04
CA ALA A 29 12.68 8.60 -16.70
C ALA A 29 12.83 7.70 -17.94
N PHE A 30 11.90 7.82 -18.89
CA PHE A 30 11.92 7.07 -20.14
C PHE A 30 13.13 7.44 -21.00
N GLU A 31 13.42 8.73 -21.17
CA GLU A 31 14.59 9.22 -21.91
C GLU A 31 15.91 8.78 -21.23
N GLY A 32 15.92 8.75 -19.89
CA GLY A 32 17.07 8.29 -19.10
C GLY A 32 17.21 6.78 -18.98
N GLY A 33 16.25 5.98 -19.45
CA GLY A 33 16.25 4.52 -19.30
C GLY A 33 16.11 4.04 -17.85
N VAL A 34 15.51 4.86 -16.98
CA VAL A 34 15.29 4.56 -15.56
C VAL A 34 13.81 4.37 -15.24
N ARG A 35 13.51 3.83 -14.06
CA ARG A 35 12.13 3.64 -13.60
C ARG A 35 11.51 5.00 -13.24
N PRO A 36 10.28 5.31 -13.69
CA PRO A 36 9.56 6.50 -13.23
C PRO A 36 9.35 6.49 -11.72
N GLN A 37 9.17 7.67 -11.14
CA GLN A 37 8.79 7.78 -9.74
C GLN A 37 7.47 7.05 -9.52
N SER A 38 7.36 6.31 -8.42
CA SER A 38 6.17 5.51 -8.12
C SER A 38 5.79 5.58 -6.65
N PHE A 39 4.51 5.30 -6.35
CA PHE A 39 4.06 5.02 -4.99
C PHE A 39 4.52 3.62 -4.58
N ASP A 40 5.83 3.42 -4.46
CA ASP A 40 6.40 2.12 -4.12
C ASP A 40 6.83 2.04 -2.65
N LYS A 41 6.93 0.78 -2.21
CA LYS A 41 7.38 0.40 -0.86
C LYS A 41 8.76 -0.21 -0.93
N ASP A 42 9.52 0.12 -1.98
CA ASP A 42 10.84 -0.49 -2.20
C ASP A 42 11.80 -0.10 -1.07
N PHE A 43 11.56 1.02 -0.40
CA PHE A 43 12.31 1.40 0.81
C PHE A 43 12.13 0.40 1.97
N ILE A 44 10.92 -0.11 2.23
CA ILE A 44 10.67 -1.11 3.29
C ILE A 44 11.33 -2.41 2.92
N ARG A 45 11.18 -2.83 1.65
CA ARG A 45 11.80 -4.06 1.14
C ARG A 45 13.32 -3.99 1.30
N SER A 46 13.90 -2.87 0.90
CA SER A 46 15.34 -2.61 1.05
C SER A 46 15.77 -2.57 2.51
N TRP A 47 14.95 -1.97 3.39
CA TRP A 47 15.21 -1.93 4.82
C TRP A 47 15.25 -3.33 5.45
N VAL A 48 14.32 -4.21 5.07
CA VAL A 48 14.25 -5.60 5.55
C VAL A 48 15.42 -6.42 4.97
N LEU A 49 15.64 -6.36 3.65
CA LEU A 49 16.69 -7.12 2.97
C LEU A 49 18.11 -6.77 3.45
N ALA A 50 18.32 -5.54 3.94
CA ALA A 50 19.59 -5.14 4.54
C ALA A 50 19.86 -5.77 5.92
N ARG A 51 18.87 -6.44 6.54
CA ARG A 51 18.93 -6.92 7.93
C ARG A 51 18.70 -8.42 8.07
N CYS A 52 17.93 -9.03 7.18
CA CYS A 52 17.66 -10.46 7.19
C CYS A 52 17.20 -10.97 5.81
N ASP A 53 17.27 -12.28 5.60
CA ASP A 53 16.52 -12.97 4.54
C ASP A 53 15.06 -13.14 5.01
N PRO A 54 14.08 -12.36 4.49
CA PRO A 54 12.71 -12.39 4.97
C PRO A 54 11.99 -13.72 4.68
N TYR A 55 12.59 -14.60 3.87
CA TYR A 55 12.04 -15.91 3.54
C TYR A 55 12.57 -17.03 4.45
N LYS A 56 13.59 -16.76 5.26
CA LYS A 56 14.25 -17.77 6.11
C LYS A 56 14.43 -17.34 7.55
N GLU A 57 14.52 -16.04 7.81
CA GLU A 57 14.87 -15.48 9.10
C GLU A 57 13.71 -14.65 9.66
N PRO A 58 13.58 -14.54 10.99
CA PRO A 58 12.57 -13.69 11.60
C PRO A 58 12.84 -12.22 11.24
N ILE A 59 11.80 -11.54 10.76
CA ILE A 59 11.88 -10.11 10.46
C ILE A 59 12.07 -9.35 11.79
N PRO A 60 13.12 -8.52 11.92
CA PRO A 60 13.33 -7.73 13.12
C PRO A 60 12.20 -6.72 13.30
N ARG A 61 11.99 -6.23 14.52
CA ARG A 61 11.02 -5.17 14.77
C ARG A 61 11.30 -3.98 13.85
N ILE A 62 10.35 -3.68 12.97
CA ILE A 62 10.43 -2.53 12.08
C ILE A 62 10.21 -1.27 12.92
N PRO A 63 11.10 -0.27 12.85
CA PRO A 63 10.94 0.99 13.55
C PRO A 63 9.66 1.70 13.12
N ASP A 64 9.02 2.37 14.08
CA ASP A 64 7.75 3.07 13.85
C ASP A 64 7.87 4.12 12.74
N GLU A 65 9.04 4.75 12.56
CA GLU A 65 9.32 5.67 11.46
C GLU A 65 9.16 5.03 10.07
N ILE A 66 9.68 3.81 9.88
CA ILE A 66 9.57 3.07 8.61
C ILE A 66 8.13 2.65 8.37
N VAL A 67 7.40 2.27 9.43
CA VAL A 67 5.97 1.95 9.35
C VAL A 67 5.14 3.19 8.99
N ASN A 68 5.49 4.35 9.53
CA ASN A 68 4.81 5.61 9.22
C ASN A 68 5.08 6.06 7.77
N GLN A 69 6.32 5.93 7.30
CA GLN A 69 6.65 6.16 5.88
C GLN A 69 5.86 5.24 4.96
N ALA A 70 5.63 3.99 5.38
CA ALA A 70 4.85 3.03 4.60
C ALA A 70 3.40 3.50 4.47
N SER A 71 2.83 3.93 5.59
CA SER A 71 1.47 4.44 5.67
C SER A 71 1.31 5.69 4.81
N GLU A 72 2.29 6.59 4.84
CA GLU A 72 2.30 7.82 4.05
C GLU A 72 2.24 7.55 2.53
N VAL A 73 2.95 6.52 2.03
CA VAL A 73 2.88 6.14 0.60
C VAL A 73 1.45 5.76 0.19
N TYR A 74 0.74 4.98 1.02
CA TYR A 74 -0.66 4.63 0.75
C TYR A 74 -1.59 5.83 0.85
N ILE A 75 -1.36 6.72 1.82
CA ILE A 75 -2.12 7.96 1.97
C ILE A 75 -1.97 8.80 0.70
N GLN A 76 -0.74 9.05 0.25
CA GLN A 76 -0.48 9.82 -0.96
C GLN A 76 -1.12 9.20 -2.20
N ALA A 77 -1.03 7.87 -2.35
CA ALA A 77 -1.69 7.18 -3.46
C ALA A 77 -3.22 7.35 -3.41
N TYR A 78 -3.85 7.17 -2.24
CA TYR A 78 -5.27 7.40 -2.04
C TYR A 78 -5.67 8.83 -2.38
N GLU A 79 -4.97 9.83 -1.84
CA GLU A 79 -5.29 11.24 -2.06
C GLU A 79 -5.08 11.64 -3.53
N ALA A 80 -4.04 11.13 -4.18
CA ALA A 80 -3.77 11.39 -5.59
C ALA A 80 -4.81 10.76 -6.53
N ILE A 81 -5.25 9.53 -6.26
CA ILE A 81 -6.21 8.81 -7.11
C ILE A 81 -7.64 9.33 -6.89
N THR A 82 -8.02 9.60 -5.65
CA THR A 82 -9.40 9.95 -5.29
C THR A 82 -9.66 11.46 -5.24
N GLY A 83 -8.60 12.27 -5.08
CA GLY A 83 -8.71 13.71 -4.80
C GLY A 83 -9.23 14.03 -3.40
N ALA A 84 -9.49 13.03 -2.55
CA ALA A 84 -10.00 13.20 -1.20
C ALA A 84 -8.86 13.15 -0.18
N LYS A 85 -8.99 13.94 0.89
CA LYS A 85 -8.08 13.87 2.05
C LYS A 85 -8.27 12.55 2.79
N PHE A 86 -7.18 11.84 3.09
CA PHE A 86 -7.26 10.68 3.96
C PHE A 86 -7.42 11.12 5.41
N VAL A 87 -8.35 10.51 6.13
CA VAL A 87 -8.54 10.73 7.57
C VAL A 87 -8.39 9.39 8.27
N PRO A 88 -7.32 9.16 9.06
CA PRO A 88 -7.13 7.90 9.75
C PRO A 88 -8.17 7.74 10.86
N ASP A 89 -8.83 6.57 10.89
CA ASP A 89 -9.58 6.15 12.06
C ASP A 89 -8.61 5.56 13.09
N VAL A 90 -8.37 6.33 14.15
CA VAL A 90 -7.53 5.94 15.29
C VAL A 90 -8.35 5.55 16.51
N SER A 91 -9.65 5.30 16.33
CA SER A 91 -10.51 4.81 17.41
C SER A 91 -10.22 3.35 17.77
N GLY A 92 -10.72 2.96 18.95
CA GLY A 92 -10.55 1.63 19.55
C GLY A 92 -9.21 1.46 20.27
N ASP A 93 -9.12 0.42 21.10
CA ASP A 93 -7.93 0.12 21.89
C ASP A 93 -6.84 -0.57 21.05
N THR A 94 -7.25 -1.38 20.06
CA THR A 94 -6.35 -2.07 19.14
C THR A 94 -6.80 -2.00 17.68
N VAL A 95 -5.82 -2.14 16.75
CA VAL A 95 -6.10 -2.25 15.30
C VAL A 95 -7.04 -3.42 15.01
N LEU A 96 -6.87 -4.55 15.71
CA LEU A 96 -7.68 -5.75 15.50
C LEU A 96 -9.15 -5.53 15.89
N GLU A 97 -9.41 -4.85 17.01
CA GLU A 97 -10.77 -4.51 17.42
C GLU A 97 -11.42 -3.52 16.45
N ARG A 98 -10.67 -2.53 15.97
CA ARG A 98 -11.18 -1.61 14.94
C ARG A 98 -11.55 -2.34 13.65
N ILE A 99 -10.73 -3.29 13.20
CA ILE A 99 -11.05 -4.14 12.04
C ILE A 99 -12.34 -4.93 12.30
N ARG A 100 -12.42 -5.61 13.45
CA ARG A 100 -13.61 -6.41 13.81
C ARG A 100 -14.88 -5.57 13.87
N SER A 101 -14.83 -4.39 14.49
CA SER A 101 -15.95 -3.46 14.59
C SER A 101 -16.46 -3.02 13.21
N ASN A 102 -15.56 -2.64 12.30
CA ASN A 102 -15.91 -2.23 10.94
C ASN A 102 -16.52 -3.36 10.10
N LEU A 103 -16.13 -4.60 10.39
CA LEU A 103 -16.62 -5.80 9.71
C LEU A 103 -17.91 -6.36 10.32
N ALA A 104 -18.26 -6.01 11.55
CA ALA A 104 -19.37 -6.61 12.29
C ALA A 104 -20.74 -6.50 11.58
N ARG A 105 -20.93 -5.51 10.71
CA ARG A 105 -22.17 -5.35 9.92
C ARG A 105 -22.32 -6.36 8.77
N TYR A 106 -21.26 -7.10 8.44
CA TYR A 106 -21.23 -8.06 7.33
C TYR A 106 -21.32 -9.51 7.79
N PHE A 107 -21.35 -9.77 9.10
CA PHE A 107 -21.44 -11.09 9.73
C PHE A 107 -22.59 -11.12 10.75
#